data_AF-A0A1H7QLP6-F1
#
_entry.id   AF-A0A1H7QLP6-F1
#
_cell.length_a   1.000
_cell.length_b   1.000
_cell.length_c   1.000
_cell.angle_alpha   90.00
_cell.angle_beta   90.00
_cell.angle_gamma   90.00
#
_symmetry.space_group_name_H-M   'P 1'
#
loop_
_entity.id
_entity.type
_entity.pdbx_description
1 polymer ?
#
loop_
_entity_poly.entity_id
_entity_poly.type
_entity_poly.pdbx_seq_one_letter_code
_entity_poly.pdbx_strand_id
1 'polypeptide(L)'
;MEGAAEHYHAHLDIYVNGKPVPVAADVGIDPASQTLTDLHTHDTTGVLHIESHTKGTRYTLGQFFTEWGVKLTRDQIGALRTGGGRAFAAYVGGRPFPGDPAAIVLAPHQEIALVYGPPNPSFEPPSGYTFPPDE
;
A
#
# COMPACT_ATOMS: atom_id res chain seq x y z
N MET A 1 3.47 16.08 -14.10
CA MET A 1 4.63 15.71 -14.94
C MET A 1 5.60 15.08 -13.98
N GLU A 2 5.65 13.76 -13.96
CA GLU A 2 6.49 12.98 -13.04
C GLU A 2 7.95 13.34 -13.32
N GLY A 3 8.70 13.68 -12.27
CA GLY A 3 9.90 14.50 -12.43
C GLY A 3 10.80 14.49 -11.21
N ALA A 4 10.96 13.32 -10.61
CA ALA A 4 11.74 13.11 -9.42
C ALA A 4 13.18 12.64 -9.71
N ALA A 5 14.08 12.82 -8.73
CA ALA A 5 15.45 12.29 -8.81
C ALA A 5 15.47 10.76 -8.74
N GLU A 6 14.40 10.17 -8.21
CA GLU A 6 14.11 8.75 -8.17
C GLU A 6 12.59 8.56 -8.30
N HIS A 7 12.18 7.71 -9.22
CA HIS A 7 10.78 7.37 -9.46
C HIS A 7 10.66 5.85 -9.60
N TYR A 8 9.79 5.24 -8.80
CA TYR A 8 9.48 3.82 -8.88
C TYR A 8 8.08 3.56 -8.34
N HIS A 9 7.57 2.35 -8.60
CA HIS A 9 6.24 1.94 -8.19
C HIS A 9 6.30 0.75 -7.24
N ALA A 10 5.26 0.61 -6.43
CA ALA A 10 4.93 -0.58 -5.66
C ALA A 10 3.44 -0.88 -5.81
N HIS A 11 3.00 -2.09 -5.49
CA HIS A 11 1.59 -2.47 -5.58
C HIS A 11 1.04 -2.83 -4.20
N LEU A 12 -0.18 -2.38 -3.92
CA LEU A 12 -0.90 -2.62 -2.68
C LEU A 12 -2.27 -3.24 -2.94
N ASP A 13 -2.41 -4.51 -2.54
CA ASP A 13 -3.69 -5.18 -2.40
C ASP A 13 -4.25 -5.07 -0.98
N ILE A 14 -5.56 -4.83 -0.86
CA ILE A 14 -6.28 -4.88 0.41
C ILE A 14 -7.41 -5.91 0.31
N TYR A 15 -7.46 -6.83 1.26
CA TYR A 15 -8.54 -7.81 1.39
C TYR A 15 -9.26 -7.65 2.71
N VAL A 16 -10.59 -7.56 2.66
CA VAL A 16 -11.47 -7.55 3.84
C VAL A 16 -12.42 -8.73 3.75
N ASN A 17 -12.31 -9.65 4.71
CA ASN A 17 -13.08 -10.90 4.77
C ASN A 17 -13.00 -11.72 3.47
N GLY A 18 -11.79 -11.80 2.89
CA GLY A 18 -11.53 -12.54 1.65
C GLY A 18 -12.02 -11.86 0.38
N LYS A 19 -12.51 -10.61 0.45
CA LYS A 19 -12.91 -9.82 -0.71
C LYS A 19 -11.90 -8.69 -0.96
N PRO A 20 -11.47 -8.45 -2.21
CA PRO A 20 -10.64 -7.31 -2.52
C PRO A 20 -11.38 -6.00 -2.23
N VAL A 21 -10.65 -5.02 -1.71
CA VAL A 21 -11.09 -3.65 -1.48
C VAL A 21 -10.12 -2.74 -2.23
N PRO A 22 -10.62 -1.81 -3.06
CA PRO A 22 -9.75 -0.94 -3.83
C PRO A 22 -8.95 -0.01 -2.92
N VAL A 23 -7.71 0.26 -3.31
CA VAL A 23 -7.00 1.47 -2.88
C VAL A 23 -7.69 2.67 -3.51
N ALA A 24 -7.80 3.79 -2.80
CA ALA A 24 -8.44 4.97 -3.37
C ALA A 24 -7.59 5.55 -4.50
N ALA A 25 -8.25 6.08 -5.53
CA ALA A 25 -7.63 6.96 -6.50
C ALA A 25 -7.32 8.33 -5.86
N ASP A 26 -6.43 9.07 -6.50
CA ASP A 26 -6.10 10.47 -6.17
C ASP A 26 -5.58 10.66 -4.73
N VAL A 27 -5.03 9.60 -4.11
CA VAL A 27 -4.36 9.74 -2.81
C VAL A 27 -3.12 10.60 -3.02
N GLY A 28 -2.92 11.62 -2.19
CA GLY A 28 -1.77 12.52 -2.31
C GLY A 28 -1.87 13.52 -3.47
N ILE A 29 -3.02 13.60 -4.15
CA ILE A 29 -3.24 14.51 -5.28
C ILE A 29 -4.16 15.65 -4.85
N ASP A 30 -3.72 16.89 -5.05
CA ASP A 30 -4.59 18.07 -4.99
C ASP A 30 -4.89 18.57 -6.41
N PRO A 31 -6.10 18.29 -6.94
CA PRO A 31 -6.46 18.68 -8.29
C PRO A 31 -6.64 20.20 -8.45
N ALA A 32 -6.92 20.94 -7.37
CA ALA A 32 -7.12 22.38 -7.45
C ALA A 32 -5.80 23.12 -7.67
N SER A 33 -4.73 22.63 -7.05
CA SER A 33 -3.38 23.20 -7.18
C SER A 33 -2.50 22.47 -8.18
N GLN A 34 -2.98 21.35 -8.74
CA GLN A 34 -2.24 20.46 -9.64
C GLN A 34 -0.92 19.95 -9.02
N THR A 35 -0.94 19.68 -7.70
CA THR A 35 0.22 19.17 -6.98
C THR A 35 0.03 17.72 -6.57
N LEU A 36 1.15 17.00 -6.48
CA LEU A 36 1.25 15.60 -6.05
C LEU A 36 2.22 15.55 -4.87
N THR A 37 1.93 14.74 -3.86
CA THR A 37 2.90 14.34 -2.84
C THR A 37 3.83 13.26 -3.38
N ASP A 38 5.01 13.11 -2.75
CA ASP A 38 5.99 12.08 -3.10
C ASP A 38 5.40 10.66 -3.12
N LEU A 39 4.32 10.43 -2.36
CA LEU A 39 3.55 9.19 -2.36
C LEU A 39 2.14 9.48 -2.87
N HIS A 40 1.72 8.85 -3.96
CA HIS A 40 0.39 9.06 -4.52
C HIS A 40 -0.14 7.87 -5.32
N THR A 41 -1.43 7.91 -5.66
CA THR A 41 -2.09 6.97 -6.59
C THR A 41 -2.85 7.75 -7.66
N HIS A 42 -2.81 7.29 -8.91
CA HIS A 42 -3.62 7.89 -9.99
C HIS A 42 -5.00 7.23 -10.12
N ASP A 43 -5.14 5.98 -9.72
CA ASP A 43 -6.40 5.24 -9.87
C ASP A 43 -6.62 4.22 -8.73
N THR A 44 -7.61 3.33 -8.90
CA THR A 44 -7.99 2.34 -7.89
C THR A 44 -7.27 1.00 -8.02
N THR A 45 -6.27 0.88 -8.90
CA THR A 45 -5.55 -0.39 -9.12
C THR A 45 -4.72 -0.80 -7.90
N GLY A 46 -4.26 0.16 -7.11
CA GLY A 46 -3.35 -0.09 -5.99
C GLY A 46 -1.88 0.14 -6.34
N VAL A 47 -1.57 0.66 -7.53
CA VAL A 47 -0.22 1.11 -7.86
C VAL A 47 0.10 2.38 -7.08
N LEU A 48 1.10 2.27 -6.21
CA LEU A 48 1.66 3.37 -5.44
C LEU A 48 2.79 3.98 -6.26
N HIS A 49 2.72 5.27 -6.52
CA HIS A 49 3.78 6.06 -7.12
C HIS A 49 4.66 6.63 -6.02
N ILE A 50 5.98 6.47 -6.18
CA ILE A 50 6.98 6.99 -5.26
C ILE A 50 7.94 7.90 -6.03
N GLU A 51 7.79 9.19 -5.81
CA GLU A 51 8.55 10.26 -6.46
C GLU A 51 9.40 10.99 -5.42
N SER A 52 10.71 10.70 -5.38
CA SER A 52 11.63 11.36 -4.45
C SER A 52 12.45 12.46 -5.10
N HIS A 53 12.39 13.67 -4.55
CA HIS A 53 13.30 14.76 -4.94
C HIS A 53 14.75 14.54 -4.46
N THR A 54 14.99 13.61 -3.54
CA THR A 54 16.32 13.30 -2.99
C THR A 54 16.64 11.81 -3.12
N LYS A 55 17.69 11.46 -3.88
CA LYS A 55 18.08 10.06 -4.08
C LYS A 55 18.32 9.32 -2.77
N GLY A 56 17.81 8.09 -2.68
CA GLY A 56 17.99 7.23 -1.50
C GLY A 56 17.08 7.56 -0.32
N THR A 57 16.16 8.51 -0.47
CA THR A 57 15.07 8.70 0.49
C THR A 57 14.21 7.44 0.50
N ARG A 58 13.87 6.97 1.70
CA ARG A 58 13.07 5.77 1.90
C ARG A 58 11.69 6.16 2.35
N TYR A 59 10.69 5.64 1.67
CA TYR A 59 9.30 5.78 2.04
C TYR A 59 8.76 4.47 2.60
N THR A 60 7.74 4.59 3.43
CA THR A 60 7.09 3.47 4.10
C THR A 60 5.62 3.42 3.75
N LEU A 61 5.03 2.24 3.85
CA LEU A 61 3.59 2.06 3.71
C LEU A 61 2.82 2.92 4.72
N GLY A 62 3.34 3.11 5.93
CA GLY A 62 2.75 3.98 6.94
C GLY A 62 2.67 5.45 6.52
N GLN A 63 3.67 5.96 5.79
CA GLN A 63 3.63 7.31 5.23
C GLN A 63 2.54 7.43 4.16
N PHE A 64 2.41 6.45 3.26
CA PHE A 64 1.33 6.44 2.28
C PHE A 64 -0.06 6.44 2.94
N PHE A 65 -0.25 5.61 3.97
CA PHE A 65 -1.51 5.59 4.74
C PHE A 65 -1.77 6.90 5.50
N THR A 66 -0.71 7.62 5.87
CA THR A 66 -0.83 8.97 6.46
C THR A 66 -1.34 9.97 5.43
N GLU A 67 -0.79 9.99 4.21
CA GLU A 67 -1.30 10.80 3.10
C GLU A 67 -2.76 10.46 2.76
N TRP A 68 -3.09 9.16 2.78
CA TRP A 68 -4.46 8.69 2.56
C TRP A 68 -5.43 9.04 3.71
N GLY A 69 -4.92 9.40 4.90
CA GLY A 69 -5.76 9.61 6.07
C GLY A 69 -6.41 8.33 6.63
N VAL A 70 -5.87 7.16 6.28
CA VAL A 70 -6.33 5.85 6.75
C VAL A 70 -5.38 5.35 7.83
N LYS A 71 -5.89 5.04 9.02
CA LYS A 71 -5.05 4.54 10.10
C LYS A 71 -4.48 3.16 9.76
N LEU A 72 -3.16 2.99 9.86
CA LEU A 72 -2.47 1.71 9.76
C LEU A 72 -1.61 1.47 11.00
N THR A 73 -1.79 0.32 11.64
CA THR A 73 -0.96 -0.18 12.74
C THR A 73 -0.81 -1.68 12.61
N ARG A 74 0.00 -2.31 13.47
CA ARG A 74 0.12 -3.77 13.60
C ARG A 74 -1.22 -4.53 13.66
N ASP A 75 -2.26 -3.92 14.21
CA ASP A 75 -3.52 -4.56 14.55
C ASP A 75 -4.76 -3.84 13.97
N GLN A 76 -4.56 -2.86 13.08
CA GLN A 76 -5.63 -2.02 12.55
C GLN A 76 -5.38 -1.53 11.12
N ILE A 77 -6.44 -1.55 10.32
CA ILE A 77 -6.54 -0.83 9.04
C ILE A 77 -7.86 -0.03 9.00
N GLY A 78 -7.77 1.29 8.86
CA GLY A 78 -8.91 2.20 8.97
C GLY A 78 -9.67 2.00 10.29
N ALA A 79 -10.97 1.70 10.22
CA ALA A 79 -11.80 1.39 11.38
C ALA A 79 -11.71 -0.09 11.84
N LEU A 80 -11.08 -0.96 11.06
CA LEU A 80 -11.05 -2.41 11.28
C LEU A 80 -9.92 -2.78 12.22
N ARG A 81 -10.25 -3.33 13.40
CA ARG A 81 -9.28 -3.75 14.42
C ARG A 81 -9.34 -5.26 14.64
N THR A 82 -8.21 -5.87 14.98
CA THR A 82 -8.19 -7.27 15.41
C THR A 82 -9.02 -7.49 16.68
N GLY A 83 -9.45 -8.73 16.90
CA GLY A 83 -10.35 -9.12 17.99
C GLY A 83 -11.66 -9.70 17.48
N GLY A 84 -12.45 -10.32 18.37
CA GLY A 84 -13.74 -10.92 18.01
C GLY A 84 -13.64 -12.00 16.91
N GLY A 85 -12.53 -12.73 16.87
CA GLY A 85 -12.25 -13.74 15.83
C GLY A 85 -11.70 -13.17 14.51
N ARG A 86 -11.42 -11.87 14.43
CA ARG A 86 -10.76 -11.23 13.29
C ARG A 86 -9.26 -11.05 13.55
N ALA A 87 -8.47 -11.33 12.52
CA ALA A 87 -7.03 -11.12 12.45
C ALA A 87 -6.71 -10.07 11.37
N PHE A 88 -5.51 -9.51 11.49
CA PHE A 88 -4.92 -8.61 10.50
C PHE A 88 -3.51 -9.10 10.21
N ALA A 89 -3.20 -9.27 8.93
CA ALA A 89 -1.91 -9.77 8.47
C ALA A 89 -1.43 -8.96 7.27
N ALA A 90 -0.11 -8.86 7.14
CA ALA A 90 0.55 -8.22 6.02
C ALA A 90 1.48 -9.21 5.33
N TYR A 91 1.62 -9.06 4.02
CA TYR A 91 2.46 -9.89 3.19
C TYR A 91 3.30 -9.01 2.25
N VAL A 92 4.52 -9.43 1.97
CA VAL A 92 5.41 -8.81 0.99
C VAL A 92 5.89 -9.90 0.04
N GLY A 93 5.59 -9.77 -1.25
CA GLY A 93 5.92 -10.79 -2.26
C GLY A 93 5.36 -12.17 -1.90
N GLY A 94 4.12 -12.23 -1.42
CA GLY A 94 3.44 -13.48 -1.02
C GLY A 94 3.93 -14.09 0.28
N ARG A 95 4.89 -13.46 0.98
CA ARG A 95 5.44 -13.96 2.24
C ARG A 95 4.91 -13.17 3.44
N PRO A 96 4.57 -13.82 4.57
CA PRO A 96 4.15 -13.10 5.76
C PRO A 96 5.21 -12.08 6.20
N PHE A 97 4.78 -10.85 6.44
CA PHE A 97 5.61 -9.79 7.00
C PHE A 97 5.44 -9.77 8.53
N PRO A 98 6.47 -10.16 9.31
CA PRO A 98 6.37 -10.13 10.76
C PRO A 98 6.59 -8.70 11.26
N GLY A 99 5.53 -8.02 11.71
CA GLY A 99 5.68 -6.70 12.33
C GLY A 99 4.50 -5.77 12.11
N ASP A 100 4.75 -4.48 12.31
CA ASP A 100 3.80 -3.43 11.97
C ASP A 100 3.86 -3.17 10.45
N PRO A 101 2.77 -3.35 9.69
CA PRO A 101 2.75 -3.06 8.27
C PRO A 101 3.09 -1.60 7.93
N ALA A 102 2.85 -0.66 8.85
CA ALA A 102 3.24 0.73 8.64
C ALA A 102 4.77 0.90 8.47
N ALA A 103 5.57 -0.06 8.95
CA ALA A 103 7.03 -0.03 8.84
C ALA A 103 7.59 -0.69 7.56
N ILE A 104 6.73 -1.20 6.67
CA ILE A 104 7.17 -1.77 5.39
C ILE A 104 7.80 -0.64 4.57
N VAL A 105 9.10 -0.76 4.26
CA VAL A 105 9.80 0.15 3.36
C VAL A 105 9.44 -0.21 1.93
N LEU A 106 8.92 0.76 1.19
CA LEU A 106 8.55 0.60 -0.22
C LEU A 106 9.80 0.41 -1.07
N ALA A 107 9.70 -0.48 -2.06
CA ALA A 107 10.78 -0.81 -2.98
C ALA A 107 10.24 -0.98 -4.40
N PRO A 108 11.09 -0.81 -5.44
CA PRO A 108 10.67 -0.96 -6.83
C PRO A 108 9.98 -2.31 -7.09
N HIS A 109 8.81 -2.25 -7.72
CA HIS A 109 7.93 -3.37 -8.08
C HIS A 109 7.63 -4.35 -6.95
N GLN A 110 7.60 -3.85 -5.71
CA GLN A 110 7.25 -4.64 -4.55
C GLN A 110 5.74 -4.90 -4.50
N GLU A 111 5.36 -6.16 -4.31
CA GLU A 111 3.98 -6.57 -4.05
C GLU A 111 3.69 -6.59 -2.54
N ILE A 112 2.61 -5.94 -2.11
CA ILE A 112 2.19 -5.87 -0.71
C ILE A 112 0.70 -6.23 -0.61
N ALA A 113 0.35 -7.13 0.30
CA ALA A 113 -1.05 -7.40 0.62
C ALA A 113 -1.37 -7.17 2.10
N LEU A 114 -2.44 -6.44 2.37
CA LEU A 114 -3.03 -6.25 3.70
C LEU A 114 -4.34 -7.03 3.81
N VAL A 115 -4.42 -7.93 4.78
CA VAL A 115 -5.53 -8.89 4.87
C VAL A 115 -6.18 -8.81 6.24
N TYR A 116 -7.42 -8.33 6.26
CA TYR A 116 -8.25 -8.30 7.46
C TYR A 116 -9.40 -9.30 7.34
N GLY A 117 -9.61 -10.14 8.35
CA GLY A 117 -10.73 -11.08 8.34
C GLY A 117 -10.58 -12.20 9.34
N PRO A 118 -11.47 -13.19 9.35
CA PRO A 118 -11.24 -14.40 10.14
C PRO A 118 -10.00 -15.12 9.59
N PRO A 119 -9.21 -15.80 10.43
CA PRO A 119 -8.07 -16.60 9.95
C PRO A 119 -8.51 -17.53 8.81
N ASN A 120 -7.84 -17.41 7.66
CA ASN A 120 -8.11 -18.23 6.49
C ASN A 120 -6.82 -18.96 6.07
N PRO A 121 -6.65 -20.24 6.44
CA PRO A 121 -5.45 -21.00 6.10
C PRO A 121 -5.33 -21.30 4.60
N SER A 122 -6.41 -21.14 3.83
CA SER A 122 -6.45 -21.32 2.37
C SER A 122 -6.29 -20.01 1.60
N PHE A 123 -6.07 -18.88 2.28
CA PHE A 123 -5.78 -17.64 1.60
C PHE A 123 -4.35 -17.69 1.02
N GLU A 124 -4.26 -17.51 -0.29
CA GLU A 124 -2.99 -17.40 -1.00
C GLU A 124 -2.70 -15.91 -1.24
N PRO A 125 -1.72 -15.31 -0.53
CA PRO A 125 -1.37 -13.91 -0.74
C PRO A 125 -0.75 -13.71 -2.13
N PRO A 126 -1.05 -12.59 -2.81
CA PRO A 126 -0.42 -12.26 -4.07
C PRO A 126 1.09 -12.12 -3.88
N SER A 127 1.85 -12.65 -4.85
CA SER A 127 3.32 -12.64 -4.84
C SER A 127 3.92 -11.69 -5.88
N GLY A 128 3.11 -11.10 -6.73
CA GLY A 128 3.53 -10.13 -7.74
C GLY A 128 2.32 -9.47 -8.41
N TYR A 129 2.58 -8.32 -9.00
CA TYR A 129 1.65 -7.58 -9.85
C TYR A 129 2.29 -7.34 -11.23
N THR A 130 1.47 -7.36 -12.27
CA THR A 130 1.92 -7.03 -13.62
C THR A 130 1.72 -5.54 -13.84
N PHE A 131 2.79 -4.76 -13.63
CA PHE A 131 2.77 -3.33 -13.85
C PHE A 131 2.59 -3.02 -15.35
N PRO A 132 1.84 -1.95 -15.69
CA PRO A 132 1.86 -1.35 -17.01
C PRO A 132 3.28 -1.05 -17.51
N PRO A 133 3.52 -0.93 -18.84
CA PRO A 133 4.85 -0.71 -19.41
C PRO A 133 5.61 0.53 -18.92
N ASP A 134 4.91 1.48 -18.29
CA ASP A 134 5.45 2.74 -17.75
C ASP A 134 5.41 2.77 -16.20
N GLU A 135 5.04 1.64 -15.56
CA GLU A 135 4.97 1.47 -14.11
C GLU A 135 5.88 0.35 -13.60
#